data_AF-A0AAW0SDZ3-F1
#
_entry.id   AF-A0AAW0SDZ3-F1
#
_cell.length_a   1.000
_cell.length_b   1.000
_cell.length_c   1.000
_cell.angle_alpha   90.00
_cell.angle_beta   90.00
_cell.angle_gamma   90.00
#
_symmetry.space_group_name_H-M   'P 1'
#
loop_
_entity.id
_entity.type
_entity.pdbx_description
1 polymer ?
#
loop_
_entity_poly.entity_id
_entity_poly.type
_entity_poly.pdbx_seq_one_letter_code
_entity_poly.pdbx_strand_id
1 'polypeptide(L)'
;MAASEPEFLNEPNTEQSEVRKQHMERTTAFLVDELKVVGSGQAGQRIFFVSAKEALHQRLGEAKGVPVNSAGLPEGFTSRYFEFQDFERKFEECISKTAVITKFDQHTRRGKTIVSEVGHCVGGVMERAAELRSERLRLRDDLWARLDHTERELHDLTSQMKEKICSIVEDVERRVSNALNEEIRRLSVLVDEFSRALPP
;
A
#
# COMPACT_ATOMS: atom_id res chain seq x y z
N MET A 1 -37.71 6.66 27.75
CA MET A 1 -38.73 6.39 28.79
C MET A 1 -38.25 5.17 29.57
N ALA A 2 -37.82 5.38 30.81
CA ALA A 2 -37.39 4.32 31.70
C ALA A 2 -38.62 3.48 32.06
N ALA A 3 -38.62 2.20 31.69
CA ALA A 3 -39.58 1.26 32.23
C ALA A 3 -39.16 1.03 33.69
N SER A 4 -39.96 1.56 34.62
CA SER A 4 -39.80 1.33 36.04
C SER A 4 -39.74 -0.18 36.29
N GLU A 5 -38.66 -0.62 36.93
CA GLU A 5 -38.53 -1.98 37.44
C GLU A 5 -39.76 -2.27 38.33
N PRO A 6 -40.45 -3.41 38.15
CA PRO A 6 -41.59 -3.72 38.99
C PRO A 6 -41.11 -3.91 40.43
N GLU A 7 -41.58 -3.04 41.34
CA GLU A 7 -41.31 -3.02 42.79
C GLU A 7 -41.61 -4.35 43.52
N PHE A 8 -42.20 -5.34 42.84
CA PHE A 8 -42.56 -6.64 43.39
C PHE A 8 -41.38 -7.63 43.58
N LEU A 9 -40.19 -7.33 43.05
CA LEU A 9 -38.98 -8.13 43.29
C LEU A 9 -38.24 -7.77 44.58
N ASN A 10 -38.69 -6.73 45.30
CA ASN A 10 -38.08 -6.21 46.54
C ASN A 10 -38.97 -6.42 47.79
N GLU A 11 -39.82 -7.44 47.83
CA GLU A 11 -40.42 -7.88 49.11
C GLU A 11 -39.31 -8.53 49.96
N PRO A 12 -38.85 -7.92 51.07
CA PRO A 12 -37.52 -8.23 51.63
C PRO A 12 -37.38 -9.58 52.34
N ASN A 13 -38.39 -10.46 52.40
CA ASN A 13 -38.40 -11.63 53.30
C ASN A 13 -39.17 -12.85 52.74
N THR A 14 -38.90 -13.27 51.51
CA THR A 14 -39.33 -14.60 51.02
C THR A 14 -38.13 -15.53 50.87
N GLU A 15 -38.26 -16.81 51.25
CA GLU A 15 -37.19 -17.83 51.17
C GLU A 15 -36.53 -17.89 49.77
N GLN A 16 -37.29 -17.62 48.70
CA GLN A 16 -36.76 -17.56 47.33
C GLN A 16 -35.74 -16.43 47.11
N SER A 17 -35.91 -15.28 47.77
CA SER A 17 -35.01 -14.13 47.68
C SER A 17 -33.66 -14.44 48.34
N GLU A 18 -33.67 -15.09 49.50
CA GLU A 18 -32.46 -15.50 50.22
C GLU A 18 -31.66 -16.55 49.45
N VAL A 19 -32.33 -17.55 48.89
CA VAL A 19 -31.69 -18.59 48.06
C VAL A 19 -31.11 -17.97 46.78
N ARG A 20 -31.82 -17.05 46.13
CA ARG A 20 -31.31 -16.32 44.96
C ARG A 20 -30.04 -15.54 45.30
N LYS A 21 -30.03 -14.84 46.43
CA LYS A 21 -28.85 -14.09 46.90
C LYS A 21 -27.65 -15.02 47.14
N GLN A 22 -27.85 -16.15 47.83
CA GLN A 22 -26.79 -17.12 48.10
C GLN A 22 -26.17 -17.67 46.79
N HIS A 23 -27.02 -18.04 45.82
CA HIS A 23 -26.54 -18.51 44.52
C HIS A 23 -25.82 -17.40 43.74
N MET A 24 -26.29 -16.16 43.80
CA MET A 24 -25.64 -15.02 43.17
C MET A 24 -24.25 -14.79 43.74
N GLU A 25 -24.11 -14.75 45.07
CA GLU A 25 -22.83 -14.57 45.76
C GLU A 25 -21.86 -15.71 45.46
N ARG A 26 -22.30 -16.97 45.59
CA ARG A 26 -21.45 -18.15 45.32
C ARG A 26 -20.96 -18.20 43.89
N THR A 27 -21.85 -17.93 42.93
CA THR A 27 -21.50 -17.98 41.50
C THR A 27 -20.64 -16.81 41.09
N THR A 28 -20.84 -15.63 41.70
CA THR A 28 -19.96 -14.48 41.51
C THR A 28 -18.56 -14.78 42.00
N ALA A 29 -18.41 -15.30 43.22
CA ALA A 29 -17.11 -15.73 43.76
C ALA A 29 -16.44 -16.78 42.88
N PHE A 30 -17.21 -17.75 42.37
CA PHE A 30 -16.69 -18.77 41.46
C PHE A 30 -16.15 -18.17 40.14
N LEU A 31 -16.92 -17.29 39.49
CA LEU A 31 -16.53 -16.72 38.20
C LEU A 31 -15.40 -15.67 38.31
N VAL A 32 -15.39 -14.90 39.40
CA VAL A 32 -14.48 -13.76 39.60
C VAL A 32 -13.22 -14.18 40.35
N ASP A 33 -13.35 -14.84 41.50
CA ASP A 33 -12.22 -15.08 42.40
C ASP A 33 -11.51 -16.41 42.09
N GLU A 34 -12.28 -17.47 41.81
CA GLU A 34 -11.74 -18.79 41.52
C GLU A 34 -11.29 -18.92 40.06
N LEU A 35 -12.20 -18.74 39.09
CA LEU A 35 -11.89 -18.90 37.67
C LEU A 35 -11.20 -17.69 37.05
N LYS A 36 -11.41 -16.48 37.59
CA LYS A 36 -10.82 -15.22 37.11
C LYS A 36 -11.10 -14.96 35.62
N VAL A 37 -12.28 -15.36 35.14
CA VAL A 37 -12.67 -15.23 33.73
C VAL A 37 -13.48 -13.97 33.44
N VAL A 38 -14.04 -13.33 34.48
CA VAL A 38 -14.81 -12.09 34.37
C VAL A 38 -14.51 -11.16 35.55
N GLY A 39 -14.64 -9.85 35.33
CA GLY A 39 -14.54 -8.86 36.41
C GLY A 39 -15.80 -8.84 37.28
N SER A 40 -15.68 -8.35 38.53
CA SER A 40 -16.79 -8.28 39.49
C SER A 40 -18.02 -7.53 38.95
N GLY A 41 -17.80 -6.39 38.26
CA GLY A 41 -18.89 -5.61 37.64
C GLY A 41 -19.56 -6.29 36.44
N GLN A 42 -19.00 -7.38 35.91
CA GLN A 42 -19.55 -8.11 34.76
C GLN A 42 -20.24 -9.43 35.16
N ALA A 43 -20.00 -9.95 36.36
CA ALA A 43 -20.54 -11.24 36.81
C ALA A 43 -22.07 -11.28 36.78
N GLY A 44 -22.74 -10.21 37.20
CA GLY A 44 -24.21 -10.09 37.14
C GLY A 44 -24.79 -10.12 35.72
N GLN A 45 -23.97 -9.92 34.69
CA GLN A 45 -24.38 -10.07 33.28
C GLN A 45 -24.11 -11.49 32.73
N ARG A 46 -23.71 -12.43 33.59
CA ARG A 46 -23.38 -13.82 33.23
C ARG A 46 -24.14 -14.84 34.08
N ILE A 47 -24.81 -14.39 35.14
CA ILE A 47 -25.57 -15.22 36.08
C ILE A 47 -27.05 -14.90 35.90
N PHE A 48 -27.86 -15.92 35.66
CA PHE A 48 -29.30 -15.78 35.39
C PHE A 48 -30.09 -16.84 36.15
N PHE A 49 -31.25 -16.44 36.65
CA PHE A 49 -32.19 -17.29 37.39
C PHE A 49 -33.40 -17.58 36.52
N VAL A 50 -33.39 -18.74 35.88
CA VAL A 50 -34.33 -19.04 34.80
C VAL A 50 -34.94 -20.43 34.95
N SER A 51 -36.01 -20.69 34.20
CA SER A 51 -36.58 -22.02 34.03
C SER A 51 -36.65 -22.36 32.55
N ALA A 52 -35.72 -23.21 32.10
CA ALA A 52 -35.68 -23.66 30.72
C ALA A 52 -36.97 -24.43 30.33
N LYS A 53 -37.58 -25.15 31.29
CA LYS A 53 -38.85 -25.85 31.08
C LYS A 53 -39.99 -24.87 30.78
N GLU A 54 -40.11 -23.80 31.56
CA GLU A 54 -41.12 -22.76 31.35
C GLU A 54 -40.91 -22.04 30.02
N ALA A 55 -39.68 -21.63 29.71
CA ALA A 55 -39.34 -20.98 28.45
C ALA A 55 -39.65 -21.86 27.23
N LEU A 56 -39.32 -23.15 27.31
CA LEU A 56 -39.62 -24.11 26.24
C LEU A 56 -41.13 -24.31 26.04
N HIS A 57 -41.88 -24.52 27.12
CA HIS A 57 -43.33 -24.71 27.03
C HIS A 57 -44.03 -23.47 26.46
N GLN A 58 -43.61 -22.28 26.88
CA GLN A 58 -44.11 -21.02 26.35
C GLN A 58 -43.90 -20.92 24.84
N ARG A 59 -42.67 -21.15 24.36
CA ARG A 59 -42.34 -21.12 22.93
C ARG A 59 -43.07 -22.20 22.13
N LEU A 60 -43.27 -23.37 22.70
CA LEU A 60 -44.03 -24.45 22.06
C LEU A 60 -45.52 -24.09 21.92
N GLY A 61 -46.07 -23.38 22.91
CA GLY A 61 -47.42 -22.81 22.84
C GLY A 61 -47.54 -21.73 21.75
N GLU A 62 -46.61 -20.77 21.75
CA GLU A 62 -46.51 -19.71 20.74
C GLU A 62 -46.40 -20.29 19.31
N ALA A 63 -45.54 -21.29 19.11
CA ALA A 63 -45.37 -21.97 17.81
C ALA A 63 -46.63 -22.70 17.34
N LYS A 64 -47.51 -23.14 18.25
CA LYS A 64 -48.80 -23.76 17.95
C LYS A 64 -49.93 -22.74 17.80
N GLY A 65 -49.64 -21.44 17.90
CA GLY A 65 -50.63 -20.37 17.83
C GLY A 65 -51.54 -20.28 19.07
N VAL A 66 -51.15 -20.92 20.18
CA VAL A 66 -51.92 -20.84 21.44
C VAL A 66 -51.59 -19.49 22.10
N PRO A 67 -52.59 -18.63 22.35
CA PRO A 67 -52.34 -17.36 23.03
C PRO A 67 -51.86 -17.60 24.47
N VAL A 68 -50.99 -16.71 24.96
CA VAL A 68 -50.47 -16.74 26.33
C VAL A 68 -51.63 -16.65 27.31
N ASN A 69 -51.97 -17.75 27.98
CA ASN A 69 -53.07 -17.77 28.92
C ASN A 69 -52.55 -17.37 30.31
N SER A 70 -52.66 -16.08 30.64
CA SER A 70 -52.18 -15.50 31.90
C SER A 70 -52.81 -16.12 33.15
N ALA A 71 -53.96 -16.78 33.03
CA ALA A 71 -54.72 -17.33 34.16
C ALA A 71 -54.17 -18.67 34.72
N GLY A 72 -53.17 -19.29 34.08
CA GLY A 72 -52.59 -20.58 34.51
C GLY A 72 -51.07 -20.58 34.66
N LEU A 73 -50.42 -19.42 34.59
CA LEU A 73 -48.97 -19.33 34.69
C LEU A 73 -48.53 -19.38 36.16
N PRO A 74 -47.49 -20.16 36.49
CA PRO A 74 -46.90 -20.16 37.83
C PRO A 74 -46.47 -18.75 38.26
N GLU A 75 -46.53 -18.49 39.56
CA GLU A 75 -46.04 -17.24 40.14
C GLU A 75 -44.58 -16.96 39.72
N GLY A 76 -44.29 -15.71 39.35
CA GLY A 76 -42.97 -15.26 38.91
C GLY A 76 -42.55 -15.73 37.50
N PHE A 77 -43.41 -16.45 36.76
CA PHE A 77 -43.11 -16.93 35.40
C PHE A 77 -42.61 -15.81 34.48
N THR A 78 -43.32 -14.68 34.43
CA THR A 78 -42.99 -13.56 33.52
C THR A 78 -41.58 -13.02 33.79
N SER A 79 -41.18 -12.91 35.06
CA SER A 79 -39.84 -12.48 35.43
C SER A 79 -38.78 -13.48 34.96
N ARG A 80 -39.00 -14.78 35.19
CA ARG A 80 -38.06 -15.83 34.76
C ARG A 80 -37.97 -15.94 33.24
N TYR A 81 -39.08 -15.74 32.53
CA TYR A 81 -39.09 -15.74 31.06
C TYR A 81 -38.35 -14.53 30.50
N PHE A 82 -38.55 -13.33 31.05
CA PHE A 82 -37.79 -12.14 30.67
C PHE A 82 -36.30 -12.29 30.96
N GLU A 83 -35.94 -12.86 32.12
CA GLU A 83 -34.55 -13.14 32.48
C GLU A 83 -33.90 -14.17 31.53
N PHE A 84 -34.66 -15.16 31.04
CA PHE A 84 -34.21 -16.09 30.01
C PHE A 84 -33.96 -15.40 28.66
N GLN A 85 -34.84 -14.46 28.26
CA GLN A 85 -34.62 -13.67 27.05
C GLN A 85 -33.39 -12.76 27.17
N ASP A 86 -33.15 -12.16 28.35
CA ASP A 86 -31.94 -11.37 28.60
C ASP A 86 -30.66 -12.21 28.53
N PHE A 87 -30.71 -13.44 29.05
CA PHE A 87 -29.65 -14.44 28.90
C PHE A 87 -29.32 -14.70 27.43
N GLU A 88 -30.31 -15.04 26.60
CA GLU A 88 -30.07 -15.36 25.19
C GLU A 88 -29.49 -14.18 24.41
N ARG A 89 -30.01 -12.98 24.65
CA ARG A 89 -29.50 -11.75 24.03
C ARG A 89 -28.03 -11.52 24.38
N LYS A 90 -27.67 -11.64 25.67
CA LYS A 90 -26.29 -11.49 26.12
C LYS A 90 -25.39 -12.63 25.61
N PHE A 91 -25.92 -13.84 25.51
CA PHE A 91 -25.21 -14.99 24.96
C PHE A 91 -24.89 -14.80 23.47
N GLU A 92 -25.87 -14.37 22.66
CA GLU A 92 -25.71 -14.10 21.24
C GLU A 92 -24.68 -12.99 20.99
N GLU A 93 -24.74 -11.90 21.75
CA GLU A 93 -23.75 -10.82 21.67
C GLU A 93 -22.34 -11.32 22.03
N CYS A 94 -22.22 -12.14 23.07
CA CYS A 94 -20.94 -12.68 23.51
C CYS A 94 -20.32 -13.61 22.46
N ILE A 95 -21.10 -14.58 21.95
CA ILE A 95 -20.59 -15.59 21.02
C ILE A 95 -20.30 -14.98 19.64
N SER A 96 -21.11 -14.03 19.17
CA SER A 96 -20.88 -13.37 17.87
C SER A 96 -19.60 -12.54 17.88
N LYS A 97 -19.38 -11.71 18.90
CA LYS A 97 -18.16 -10.89 19.03
C LYS A 97 -16.91 -11.77 19.18
N THR A 98 -16.96 -12.76 20.05
CA THR A 98 -15.80 -13.63 20.31
C THR A 98 -15.51 -14.55 19.12
N ALA A 99 -16.53 -15.05 18.41
CA ALA A 99 -16.34 -15.87 17.22
C ALA A 99 -15.65 -15.10 16.08
N VAL A 100 -16.00 -13.82 15.87
CA VAL A 100 -15.35 -12.99 14.83
C VAL A 100 -13.87 -12.82 15.13
N ILE A 101 -13.52 -12.47 16.38
CA ILE A 101 -12.13 -12.28 16.78
C ILE A 101 -11.36 -13.60 16.64
N THR A 102 -11.84 -14.67 17.26
CA THR A 102 -11.12 -15.96 17.29
C THR A 102 -10.96 -16.62 15.93
N LYS A 103 -11.93 -16.45 15.01
CA LYS A 103 -11.85 -17.03 13.67
C LYS A 103 -11.07 -16.18 12.67
N PHE A 104 -11.09 -14.84 12.80
CA PHE A 104 -10.56 -13.95 11.75
C PHE A 104 -9.34 -13.11 12.15
N ASP A 105 -9.00 -13.00 13.44
CA ASP A 105 -7.88 -12.14 13.88
C ASP A 105 -6.55 -12.58 13.26
N GLN A 106 -6.24 -13.87 13.27
CA GLN A 106 -5.01 -14.39 12.66
C GLN A 106 -4.96 -14.13 11.16
N HIS A 107 -6.06 -14.38 10.44
CA HIS A 107 -6.15 -14.12 9.00
C HIS A 107 -5.99 -12.64 8.69
N THR A 108 -6.58 -11.76 9.50
CA THR A 108 -6.47 -10.30 9.35
C THR A 108 -5.03 -9.84 9.57
N ARG A 109 -4.36 -10.32 10.64
CA ARG A 109 -2.95 -10.02 10.91
C ARG A 109 -2.05 -10.49 9.76
N ARG A 110 -2.24 -11.74 9.32
CA ARG A 110 -1.49 -12.31 8.19
C ARG A 110 -1.71 -11.52 6.90
N GLY A 111 -2.94 -11.11 6.61
CA GLY A 111 -3.26 -10.26 5.46
C GLY A 111 -2.51 -8.92 5.50
N LYS A 112 -2.45 -8.26 6.68
CA LYS A 112 -1.67 -7.03 6.86
C LYS A 112 -0.17 -7.24 6.60
N THR A 113 0.40 -8.33 7.10
CA THR A 113 1.80 -8.68 6.85
C THR A 113 2.07 -8.87 5.37
N ILE A 114 1.23 -9.65 4.67
CA ILE A 114 1.38 -9.90 3.23
C ILE A 114 1.33 -8.58 2.44
N VAL A 115 0.34 -7.72 2.72
CA VAL A 115 0.21 -6.42 2.03
C VAL A 115 1.44 -5.54 2.29
N SER A 116 1.96 -5.55 3.52
CA SER A 116 3.17 -4.80 3.85
C SER A 116 4.39 -5.33 3.08
N GLU A 117 4.61 -6.63 3.04
CA GLU A 117 5.73 -7.25 2.32
C GLU A 117 5.64 -6.97 0.81
N VAL A 118 4.46 -7.12 0.21
CA VAL A 118 4.22 -6.77 -1.19
C VAL A 118 4.51 -5.28 -1.43
N GLY A 119 4.07 -4.40 -0.53
CA GLY A 119 4.37 -2.97 -0.58
C GLY A 119 5.88 -2.68 -0.60
N HIS A 120 6.67 -3.33 0.26
CA HIS A 120 8.13 -3.20 0.27
C HIS A 120 8.76 -3.70 -1.03
N CYS A 121 8.32 -4.85 -1.55
CA CYS A 121 8.81 -5.39 -2.81
C CYS A 121 8.58 -4.42 -3.98
N VAL A 122 7.36 -3.88 -4.09
CA VAL A 122 7.01 -2.89 -5.13
C VAL A 122 7.83 -1.61 -4.95
N GLY A 123 7.95 -1.10 -3.72
CA GLY A 123 8.78 0.06 -3.41
C GLY A 123 10.22 -0.11 -3.87
N GLY A 124 10.84 -1.25 -3.55
CA GLY A 124 12.21 -1.54 -3.98
C GLY A 124 12.37 -1.71 -5.49
N VAL A 125 11.36 -2.24 -6.20
CA VAL A 125 11.36 -2.27 -7.67
C VAL A 125 11.31 -0.85 -8.25
N MET A 126 10.47 0.01 -7.69
CA MET A 126 10.34 1.39 -8.15
C MET A 126 11.63 2.19 -7.94
N GLU A 127 12.28 2.03 -6.78
CA GLU A 127 13.56 2.67 -6.48
C GLU A 127 14.65 2.27 -7.47
N ARG A 128 14.86 0.97 -7.67
CA ARG A 128 15.83 0.47 -8.67
C ARG A 128 15.52 0.93 -10.09
N ALA A 129 14.24 0.98 -10.46
CA ALA A 129 13.83 1.49 -11.77
C ALA A 129 14.13 2.99 -11.93
N ALA A 130 13.97 3.78 -10.87
CA ALA A 130 14.30 5.21 -10.87
C ALA A 130 15.82 5.43 -10.97
N GLU A 131 16.61 4.67 -10.23
CA GLU A 131 18.09 4.69 -10.31
C GLU A 131 18.57 4.35 -11.72
N LEU A 132 18.08 3.24 -12.28
CA LEU A 132 18.44 2.83 -13.65
C LEU A 132 18.06 3.89 -14.66
N ARG A 133 16.89 4.52 -14.53
CA ARG A 133 16.46 5.62 -15.40
C ARG A 133 17.42 6.81 -15.31
N SER A 134 17.81 7.19 -14.10
CA SER A 134 18.76 8.28 -13.85
C SER A 134 20.13 8.00 -14.48
N GLU A 135 20.65 6.78 -14.29
CA GLU A 135 21.91 6.35 -14.88
C GLU A 135 21.86 6.38 -16.41
N ARG A 136 20.76 5.90 -17.01
CA ARG A 136 20.58 5.90 -18.48
C ARG A 136 20.48 7.31 -19.04
N LEU A 137 19.83 8.24 -18.33
CA LEU A 137 19.81 9.65 -18.73
C LEU A 137 21.21 10.25 -18.69
N ARG A 138 21.97 10.01 -17.61
CA ARG A 138 23.35 10.50 -17.51
C ARG A 138 24.23 9.96 -18.63
N LEU A 139 24.17 8.65 -18.90
CA LEU A 139 24.94 8.03 -19.98
C LEU A 139 24.58 8.61 -21.35
N ARG A 140 23.28 8.84 -21.59
CA ARG A 140 22.80 9.45 -22.83
C ARG A 140 23.39 10.86 -23.00
N ASP A 141 23.39 11.67 -21.94
CA ASP A 141 23.92 13.05 -22.00
C ASP A 141 25.43 13.05 -22.23
N ASP A 142 26.17 12.11 -21.62
CA ASP A 142 27.61 11.93 -21.82
C ASP A 142 27.95 11.51 -23.27
N LEU A 143 27.16 10.60 -23.84
CA LEU A 143 27.30 10.20 -25.25
C LEU A 143 26.99 11.34 -26.21
N TRP A 144 25.97 12.15 -25.91
CA TRP A 144 25.66 13.35 -26.70
C TRP A 144 26.80 14.36 -26.67
N ALA A 145 27.38 14.63 -25.50
CA ALA A 145 28.52 15.54 -25.38
C ALA A 145 29.73 15.05 -26.19
N ARG A 146 29.99 13.74 -26.18
CA ARG A 146 31.07 13.13 -26.98
C ARG A 146 30.80 13.20 -28.48
N LEU A 147 29.56 12.97 -28.90
CA LEU A 147 29.15 13.08 -30.29
C LEU A 147 29.36 14.51 -30.80
N ASP A 148 28.81 15.49 -30.08
CA ASP A 148 28.93 16.91 -30.41
C ASP A 148 30.40 17.37 -30.46
N HIS A 149 31.23 16.89 -29.53
CA HIS A 149 32.67 17.14 -29.57
C HIS A 149 33.33 16.57 -30.83
N THR A 150 33.03 15.32 -31.17
CA THR A 150 33.61 14.65 -32.34
C THR A 150 33.17 15.32 -33.65
N GLU A 151 31.90 15.74 -33.73
CA GLU A 151 31.37 16.49 -34.87
C GLU A 151 32.08 17.83 -35.06
N ARG A 152 32.33 18.55 -33.96
CA ARG A 152 33.12 19.80 -33.97
C ARG A 152 34.55 19.57 -34.43
N GLU A 153 35.25 18.57 -33.88
CA GLU A 153 36.62 18.23 -34.31
C GLU A 153 36.69 17.86 -35.80
N LEU A 154 35.70 17.12 -36.29
CA LEU A 154 35.64 16.73 -37.71
C LEU A 154 35.40 17.96 -38.60
N HIS A 155 34.55 18.89 -38.18
CA HIS A 155 34.33 20.15 -38.89
C HIS A 155 35.60 20.99 -38.95
N ASP A 156 36.28 21.17 -37.82
CA ASP A 156 37.52 21.94 -37.73
C ASP A 156 38.63 21.30 -38.58
N LEU A 157 38.79 19.98 -38.52
CA LEU A 157 39.75 19.26 -39.34
C LEU A 157 39.45 19.42 -40.83
N THR A 158 38.18 19.34 -41.22
CA THR A 158 37.75 19.54 -42.60
C THR A 158 38.10 20.94 -43.10
N SER A 159 37.84 21.97 -42.30
CA SER A 159 38.19 23.36 -42.62
C SER A 159 39.71 23.55 -42.74
N GLN A 160 40.48 23.01 -41.79
CA GLN A 160 41.95 23.04 -41.85
C GLN A 160 42.51 22.34 -43.09
N MET A 161 41.93 21.21 -43.50
CA MET A 161 42.35 20.52 -44.72
C MET A 161 42.04 21.34 -45.97
N LYS A 162 40.87 22.01 -46.04
CA LYS A 162 40.54 22.92 -47.15
C LYS A 162 41.55 24.07 -47.25
N GLU A 163 41.87 24.71 -46.13
CA GLU A 163 42.87 25.80 -46.09
C GLU A 163 44.25 25.32 -46.56
N LYS A 164 44.70 24.15 -46.10
CA LYS A 164 45.97 23.57 -46.55
C LYS A 164 45.97 23.27 -48.04
N ILE A 165 44.87 22.75 -48.58
CA ILE A 165 44.75 22.49 -50.02
C ILE A 165 44.86 23.81 -50.80
N CYS A 166 44.11 24.85 -50.41
CA CYS A 166 44.19 26.16 -51.06
C CYS A 166 45.61 26.73 -51.03
N SER A 167 46.28 26.69 -49.87
CA SER A 167 47.66 27.17 -49.74
C SER A 167 48.64 26.39 -50.64
N ILE A 168 48.50 25.07 -50.74
CA ILE A 168 49.33 24.25 -51.65
C ILE A 168 49.07 24.62 -53.11
N VAL A 169 47.81 24.85 -53.49
CA VAL A 169 47.44 25.26 -54.85
C VAL A 169 48.08 26.61 -55.19
N GLU A 170 47.92 27.61 -54.34
CA GLU A 170 48.53 28.94 -54.51
C GLU A 170 50.07 28.86 -54.62
N ASP A 171 50.70 28.02 -53.81
CA ASP A 171 52.14 27.80 -53.84
C ASP A 171 52.60 27.16 -55.16
N VAL A 172 51.85 26.17 -55.67
CA VAL A 172 52.13 25.52 -56.96
C VAL A 172 51.95 26.52 -58.11
N GLU A 173 50.85 27.26 -58.14
CA GLU A 173 50.57 28.27 -59.16
C GLU A 173 51.69 29.32 -59.22
N ARG A 174 52.07 29.88 -58.06
CA ARG A 174 53.16 30.85 -57.95
C ARG A 174 54.50 30.30 -58.44
N ARG A 175 54.84 29.05 -58.11
CA ARG A 175 56.08 28.40 -58.58
C ARG A 175 56.07 28.19 -60.09
N VAL A 176 54.95 27.74 -60.65
CA VAL A 176 54.79 27.56 -62.10
C VAL A 176 54.87 28.89 -62.84
N SER A 177 54.18 29.93 -62.37
CA SER A 177 54.25 31.28 -62.97
C SER A 177 55.66 31.86 -62.95
N ASN A 178 56.41 31.66 -61.86
CA ASN A 178 57.81 32.10 -61.79
C ASN A 178 58.69 31.36 -62.80
N ALA A 179 58.59 30.02 -62.88
CA ALA A 179 59.35 29.22 -63.83
C ALA A 179 59.01 29.58 -65.30
N LEU A 180 57.72 29.79 -65.62
CA LEU A 180 57.31 30.22 -66.95
C LEU A 180 57.86 31.60 -67.31
N ASN A 181 57.86 32.55 -66.38
CA ASN A 181 58.44 33.88 -66.59
C ASN A 181 59.96 33.81 -66.85
N GLU A 182 60.67 32.94 -66.14
CA GLU A 182 62.09 32.70 -66.38
C GLU A 182 62.35 32.12 -67.78
N GLU A 183 61.56 31.14 -68.20
CA GLU A 183 61.68 30.55 -69.55
C GLU A 183 61.30 31.55 -70.66
N ILE A 184 60.28 32.39 -70.47
CA ILE A 184 59.96 33.47 -71.42
C ILE A 184 61.14 34.43 -71.54
N ARG A 185 61.72 34.88 -70.42
CA ARG A 185 62.90 35.76 -70.44
C ARG A 185 64.08 35.09 -71.14
N ARG A 186 64.31 33.80 -70.88
CA ARG A 186 65.37 33.02 -71.52
C ARG A 186 65.16 32.89 -73.03
N LEU A 187 63.93 32.64 -73.48
CA LEU A 187 63.58 32.62 -74.90
C LEU A 187 63.81 33.98 -75.56
N SER A 188 63.43 35.09 -74.93
CA SER A 188 63.70 36.43 -75.46
C SER A 188 65.21 36.66 -75.67
N VAL A 189 66.04 36.25 -74.72
CA VAL A 189 67.51 36.34 -74.86
C VAL A 189 68.01 35.51 -76.05
N LEU A 190 67.55 34.25 -76.18
CA LEU A 190 67.96 33.37 -77.28
C LEU A 190 67.52 33.89 -78.66
N VAL A 191 66.33 34.50 -78.76
CA VAL A 191 65.85 35.12 -79.99
C VAL A 191 66.70 36.34 -80.34
N ASP A 192 67.01 37.21 -79.38
CA ASP A 192 67.87 38.38 -79.60
C ASP A 192 69.29 37.97 -80.06
N GLU A 193 69.84 36.89 -79.50
CA GLU A 193 71.12 36.32 -79.93
C GLU A 193 71.05 35.77 -81.36
N PHE A 194 69.98 35.04 -81.71
CA PHE A 194 69.79 34.48 -83.05
C PHE A 194 69.59 35.58 -84.11
N SER A 195 68.79 36.61 -83.82
CA SER A 195 68.55 37.73 -84.75
C SER A 195 69.80 38.56 -85.01
N ARG A 196 70.76 38.61 -84.07
CA ARG A 196 72.08 39.24 -84.30
C ARG A 196 73.02 38.40 -85.16
N ALA A 197 72.77 37.10 -85.27
CA ALA A 197 73.64 36.16 -85.98
C ALA A 197 73.29 35.97 -87.48
N LEU A 198 72.22 36.60 -87.98
CA LEU A 198 71.82 36.54 -89.39
C LEU A 198 72.15 37.87 -90.11
N PRO A 199 72.94 37.87 -91.21
CA PRO A 199 73.13 39.06 -92.04
C PRO A 199 71.91 39.33 -92.95
N PRO A 200 71.76 40.55 -93.53
CA PRO A 200 70.61 40.92 -94.36
C PRO A 200 70.46 40.08 -95.63
#